data_AF-A0A958M1D9-F1
#
_entry.id   AF-A0A958M1D9-F1
#
_cell.length_a   1.000
_cell.length_b   1.000
_cell.length_c   1.000
_cell.angle_alpha   90.00
_cell.angle_beta   90.00
_cell.angle_gamma   90.00
#
_symmetry.space_group_name_H-M   'P 1'
#
loop_
_entity.id
_entity.type
_entity.pdbx_description
1 polymer ?
#
loop_
_entity_poly.entity_id
_entity_poly.type
_entity_poly.pdbx_seq_one_letter_code
_entity_poly.pdbx_strand_id
1 'polypeptide(L)'
;MMARAIFYGLFFIASISKGYAEETKELNLTDLGFSKEETLPSVETQTMLEDRRFYLKQHQIWGLVSAGAMAMAVFSGGEGDLPPEHPFFAGLAVTSYAAAAYTAWKAPEIDKVPLRGGSAWHRRLIWVHLPGMILTPILGYMAAKKIDKNEKLDGPEKYHKDAAGITAVALVLSALTVSFDF
;
A
#
# COMPACT_ATOMS: atom_id res chain seq x y z
N MET A 1 -74.96 -19.59 -0.92
CA MET A 1 -73.81 -20.43 -0.47
C MET A 1 -72.46 -19.73 -0.70
N MET A 2 -72.28 -18.47 -0.26
CA MET A 2 -71.02 -17.71 -0.53
C MET A 2 -70.42 -17.00 0.70
N ALA A 3 -71.00 -17.17 1.90
CA ALA A 3 -70.54 -16.45 3.10
C ALA A 3 -69.61 -17.27 4.03
N ARG A 4 -69.33 -18.55 3.73
CA ARG A 4 -68.55 -19.44 4.62
C ARG A 4 -67.08 -19.63 4.22
N ALA A 5 -66.68 -19.22 3.02
CA ALA A 5 -65.31 -19.44 2.53
C ALA A 5 -64.32 -18.35 2.96
N ILE A 6 -64.80 -17.17 3.38
CA ILE A 6 -63.93 -16.02 3.70
C ILE A 6 -63.39 -16.09 5.14
N PHE A 7 -64.08 -16.77 6.05
CA PHE A 7 -63.67 -16.83 7.46
C PHE A 7 -62.53 -17.82 7.77
N TYR A 8 -62.33 -18.86 6.95
CA TYR A 8 -61.24 -19.82 7.16
C TYR A 8 -59.90 -19.37 6.56
N GLY A 9 -59.91 -18.48 5.56
CA GLY A 9 -58.68 -17.96 4.95
C GLY A 9 -57.92 -16.99 5.86
N LEU A 10 -58.63 -16.22 6.70
CA LEU A 10 -58.03 -15.24 7.61
C LEU A 10 -57.39 -15.89 8.85
N PHE A 11 -57.88 -17.05 9.29
CA PHE A 11 -57.27 -17.78 10.42
C PHE A 11 -56.02 -18.57 10.02
N PHE A 12 -55.90 -19.00 8.75
CA PHE A 12 -54.73 -19.75 8.29
C PHE A 12 -53.51 -18.84 8.09
N ILE A 13 -53.71 -17.60 7.60
CA ILE A 13 -52.62 -16.63 7.42
C ILE A 13 -52.08 -16.11 8.77
N ALA A 14 -52.95 -15.97 9.78
CA ALA A 14 -52.53 -15.55 11.12
C ALA A 14 -51.77 -16.65 11.90
N SER A 15 -51.91 -17.92 11.52
CA SER A 15 -51.21 -19.05 12.16
C SER A 15 -49.81 -19.28 11.58
N ILE A 16 -49.60 -18.93 10.30
CA ILE A 16 -48.28 -19.02 9.65
C ILE A 16 -47.36 -17.85 10.06
N SER A 17 -47.90 -16.65 10.32
CA SER A 17 -47.05 -15.51 10.72
C SER A 17 -46.50 -15.62 12.15
N LYS A 18 -47.12 -16.41 13.03
CA LYS A 18 -46.64 -16.66 14.39
C LYS A 18 -45.46 -17.64 14.47
N GLY A 19 -45.21 -18.44 13.43
CA GLY A 19 -44.14 -19.43 13.40
C GLY A 19 -42.75 -18.89 13.07
N TYR A 20 -42.65 -17.63 12.62
CA TYR A 20 -41.38 -16.98 12.21
C TYR A 20 -41.05 -15.72 13.01
N ALA A 21 -41.76 -15.46 14.11
CA ALA A 21 -41.27 -14.53 15.12
C ALA A 21 -40.20 -15.25 15.96
N GLU A 22 -39.11 -15.66 15.30
CA GLU A 22 -37.87 -16.00 15.96
C GLU A 22 -37.41 -14.72 16.65
N GLU A 23 -37.40 -14.74 17.98
CA GLU A 23 -36.85 -13.68 18.81
C GLU A 23 -35.43 -13.40 18.30
N THR A 24 -35.26 -12.29 17.57
CA THR A 24 -33.95 -11.89 17.05
C THR A 24 -33.14 -11.46 18.26
N LYS A 25 -32.49 -12.44 18.91
CA LYS A 25 -31.50 -12.20 19.94
C LYS A 25 -30.48 -11.25 19.33
N GLU A 26 -30.37 -10.04 19.87
CA GLU A 26 -29.32 -9.10 19.46
C GLU A 26 -27.97 -9.79 19.72
N LEU A 27 -27.33 -10.22 18.63
CA LEU A 27 -26.02 -10.85 18.69
C LEU A 27 -25.02 -9.80 19.12
N ASN A 28 -24.36 -10.05 20.25
CA ASN A 28 -23.28 -9.20 20.75
C ASN A 28 -21.96 -9.96 20.73
N LEU A 29 -20.84 -9.24 20.83
CA LEU A 29 -19.51 -9.87 20.85
C LEU A 29 -19.34 -10.82 22.05
N THR A 30 -20.08 -10.61 23.14
CA THR A 30 -20.10 -11.56 24.26
C THR A 30 -20.73 -12.91 23.90
N ASP A 31 -21.62 -12.98 22.90
CA ASP A 31 -22.14 -14.24 22.37
C ASP A 31 -21.08 -15.04 21.58
N LEU A 32 -20.01 -14.38 21.13
CA LEU A 32 -18.84 -15.01 20.46
C LEU A 32 -17.73 -15.38 21.46
N GLY A 33 -17.95 -15.19 22.76
CA GLY A 33 -17.00 -15.52 23.81
C GLY A 33 -16.00 -14.42 24.18
N PHE A 34 -16.15 -13.21 23.63
CA PHE A 34 -15.34 -12.05 24.05
C PHE A 34 -15.76 -11.56 25.45
N SER A 35 -14.80 -11.15 26.28
CA SER A 35 -15.09 -10.56 27.58
C SER A 35 -15.71 -9.16 27.42
N LYS A 36 -16.49 -8.68 28.41
CA LYS A 36 -17.05 -7.33 28.35
C LYS A 36 -15.97 -6.27 28.16
N GLU A 37 -14.80 -6.44 28.78
CA GLU A 37 -13.65 -5.54 28.61
C GLU A 37 -13.11 -5.54 27.18
N GLU A 38 -13.09 -6.68 26.48
CA GLU A 38 -12.68 -6.77 25.07
C GLU A 38 -13.70 -6.13 24.12
N THR A 39 -14.97 -6.05 24.52
CA THR A 39 -16.03 -5.43 23.73
C THR A 39 -16.13 -3.91 23.89
N LEU A 40 -15.43 -3.33 24.86
CA LEU A 40 -15.46 -1.88 25.09
C LEU A 40 -14.48 -1.16 24.14
N PRO A 41 -14.94 -0.15 23.39
CA PRO A 41 -14.06 0.63 22.54
C PRO A 41 -13.03 1.40 23.37
N SER A 42 -11.74 1.12 23.13
CA SER A 42 -10.64 1.93 23.66
C SER A 42 -10.39 3.12 22.71
N VAL A 43 -10.74 4.34 23.16
CA VAL A 43 -10.48 5.58 22.40
C VAL A 43 -9.00 5.72 22.04
N GLU A 44 -8.11 5.31 22.94
CA GLU A 44 -6.66 5.33 22.72
C GLU A 44 -6.23 4.37 21.61
N THR A 45 -6.72 3.12 21.64
CA THR A 45 -6.40 2.13 20.60
C THR A 45 -6.96 2.55 19.25
N GLN A 46 -8.19 3.06 19.22
CA GLN A 46 -8.82 3.53 18.00
C GLN A 46 -8.05 4.71 17.39
N THR A 47 -7.64 5.69 18.20
CA THR A 47 -6.82 6.82 17.76
C THR A 47 -5.49 6.35 17.17
N MET A 48 -4.79 5.43 17.85
CA MET A 48 -3.53 4.88 17.34
C MET A 48 -3.70 4.17 15.99
N LEU A 49 -4.77 3.38 15.82
CA LEU A 49 -5.07 2.68 14.57
C LEU A 49 -5.43 3.64 13.43
N GLU A 50 -6.13 4.74 13.74
CA GLU A 50 -6.45 5.80 12.78
C GLU A 50 -5.19 6.54 12.33
N ASP A 51 -4.32 6.92 13.26
CA ASP A 51 -3.03 7.55 12.96
C ASP A 51 -2.16 6.62 12.11
N ARG A 52 -2.06 5.35 12.48
CA ARG A 52 -1.33 4.34 11.71
C ARG A 52 -1.89 4.20 10.30
N ARG A 53 -3.22 4.10 10.16
CA ARG A 53 -3.88 4.01 8.86
C ARG A 53 -3.58 5.23 8.00
N PHE A 54 -3.63 6.42 8.60
CA PHE A 54 -3.32 7.67 7.90
C PHE A 54 -1.90 7.64 7.33
N TYR A 55 -0.89 7.37 8.15
CA TYR A 55 0.50 7.35 7.72
C TYR A 55 0.80 6.25 6.69
N LEU A 56 0.26 5.04 6.87
CA LEU A 56 0.46 3.96 5.91
C LEU A 56 -0.23 4.22 4.57
N LYS A 57 -1.39 4.88 4.57
CA LYS A 57 -2.05 5.32 3.33
C LYS A 57 -1.18 6.35 2.60
N GLN A 58 -0.58 7.30 3.32
CA GLN A 58 0.35 8.25 2.71
C GLN A 58 1.61 7.55 2.18
N HIS A 59 2.17 6.59 2.92
CA HIS A 59 3.29 5.76 2.45
C HIS A 59 2.97 5.08 1.12
N GLN A 60 1.79 4.47 1.01
CA GLN A 60 1.35 3.81 -0.21
C GLN A 60 1.17 4.79 -1.37
N ILE A 61 0.51 5.94 -1.15
CA ILE A 61 0.31 6.96 -2.19
C ILE A 61 1.66 7.46 -2.71
N TRP A 62 2.55 7.89 -1.82
CA TRP A 62 3.87 8.39 -2.21
C TRP A 62 4.76 7.30 -2.81
N GLY A 63 4.64 6.06 -2.34
CA GLY A 63 5.31 4.90 -2.92
C GLY A 63 4.88 4.64 -4.36
N LEU A 64 3.59 4.76 -4.66
CA LEU A 64 3.06 4.63 -6.02
C LEU A 64 3.48 5.80 -6.93
N VAL A 65 3.46 7.03 -6.42
CA VAL A 65 4.00 8.19 -7.14
C VAL A 65 5.48 7.98 -7.46
N SER A 66 6.26 7.49 -6.50
CA SER A 66 7.68 7.19 -6.70
C SER A 66 7.90 6.10 -7.75
N ALA A 67 7.15 5.00 -7.68
CA ALA A 67 7.23 3.92 -8.66
C ALA A 67 6.88 4.41 -10.09
N GLY A 68 5.82 5.20 -10.23
CA GLY A 68 5.42 5.80 -11.51
C GLY A 68 6.48 6.76 -12.06
N ALA A 69 6.98 7.68 -11.23
CA ALA A 69 8.03 8.61 -11.62
C ALA A 69 9.34 7.89 -11.97
N MET A 70 9.72 6.86 -11.21
CA MET A 70 10.90 6.05 -11.50
C MET A 70 10.76 5.33 -12.85
N ALA A 71 9.60 4.76 -13.14
CA ALA A 71 9.33 4.15 -14.45
C ALA A 71 9.50 5.18 -15.57
N MET A 72 8.93 6.38 -15.43
CA MET A 72 9.07 7.45 -16.41
C MET A 72 10.53 7.89 -16.58
N ALA A 73 11.31 7.99 -15.49
CA ALA A 73 12.74 8.32 -15.54
C ALA A 73 13.54 7.25 -16.31
N VAL A 74 13.21 5.97 -16.12
CA VAL A 74 13.82 4.87 -16.88
C VAL A 74 13.45 4.95 -18.36
N PHE A 75 12.18 5.23 -18.68
CA PHE A 75 11.71 5.35 -20.07
C PHE A 75 12.29 6.55 -20.82
N SER A 76 12.52 7.67 -20.13
CA SER A 76 13.16 8.86 -20.71
C SER A 76 14.70 8.82 -20.65
N GLY A 77 15.28 7.77 -20.07
CA GLY A 77 16.73 7.55 -20.08
C GLY A 77 17.25 7.07 -21.43
N GLY A 78 18.57 7.06 -21.60
CA GLY A 78 19.21 6.70 -22.88
C GLY A 78 20.72 6.94 -22.87
N GLU A 79 21.31 6.93 -24.06
CA GLU A 79 22.70 7.33 -24.27
C GLU A 79 22.77 8.77 -24.80
N GLY A 80 23.80 9.52 -24.41
CA GLY A 80 24.02 10.88 -24.88
C GLY A 80 23.16 11.93 -24.19
N ASP A 81 22.75 12.96 -24.93
CA ASP A 81 21.96 14.08 -24.42
C ASP A 81 20.54 13.62 -24.08
N LEU A 82 20.22 13.64 -22.79
CA LEU A 82 18.93 13.22 -22.27
C LEU A 82 17.91 14.35 -22.33
N PRO A 83 16.63 14.03 -22.61
CA PRO A 83 15.59 15.05 -22.63
C PRO A 83 15.29 15.51 -21.18
N PRO A 84 14.80 16.76 -20.96
CA PRO A 84 14.61 17.33 -19.62
C PRO A 84 13.72 16.51 -18.68
N GLU A 85 12.87 15.66 -19.24
CA GLU A 85 11.99 14.72 -18.56
C GLU A 85 12.77 13.71 -17.71
N HIS A 86 13.95 13.28 -18.15
CA HIS A 86 14.76 12.32 -17.39
C HIS A 86 15.16 12.84 -16.00
N PRO A 87 15.89 13.97 -15.87
CA PRO A 87 16.22 14.51 -14.55
C PRO A 87 14.98 14.97 -13.78
N PHE A 88 13.91 15.42 -14.46
CA PHE A 88 12.65 15.79 -13.80
C PHE A 88 12.00 14.59 -13.10
N PHE A 89 11.78 13.49 -13.84
CA PHE A 89 11.16 12.29 -13.29
C PHE A 89 12.07 11.57 -12.29
N ALA A 90 13.39 11.61 -12.48
CA ALA A 90 14.34 11.10 -11.48
C ALA A 90 14.25 11.88 -10.17
N GLY A 91 14.19 13.21 -10.23
CA GLY A 91 13.99 14.06 -9.05
C GLY A 91 12.64 13.80 -8.36
N LEU A 92 11.57 13.66 -9.15
CA LEU A 92 10.25 13.32 -8.62
C LEU A 92 10.23 11.94 -7.94
N ALA A 93 10.91 10.94 -8.53
CA ALA A 93 11.01 9.60 -7.97
C ALA A 93 11.70 9.62 -6.59
N VAL A 94 12.83 10.32 -6.47
CA VAL A 94 13.59 10.41 -5.21
C VAL A 94 12.82 11.18 -4.13
N THR A 95 12.21 12.31 -4.49
CA THR A 95 11.48 13.15 -3.52
C THR A 95 10.22 12.46 -2.99
N SER A 96 9.44 11.84 -3.87
CA SER A 96 8.27 11.04 -3.46
C SER A 96 8.68 9.77 -2.70
N TYR A 97 9.81 9.14 -3.02
CA TYR A 97 10.35 8.03 -2.23
C TYR A 97 10.69 8.46 -0.80
N ALA A 98 11.33 9.62 -0.62
CA ALA A 98 11.63 10.16 0.69
C ALA A 98 10.35 10.46 1.50
N ALA A 99 9.31 10.99 0.85
CA ALA A 99 8.00 11.18 1.48
C ALA A 99 7.35 9.85 1.90
N ALA A 100 7.45 8.81 1.06
CA ALA A 100 6.97 7.46 1.39
C ALA A 100 7.75 6.88 2.59
N ALA A 101 9.07 6.98 2.59
CA ALA A 101 9.91 6.50 3.70
C ALA A 101 9.60 7.24 5.01
N TYR A 102 9.44 8.56 4.95
CA TYR A 102 9.09 9.38 6.11
C TYR A 102 7.74 8.98 6.72
N THR A 103 6.73 8.80 5.89
CA THR A 103 5.38 8.42 6.34
C THR A 103 5.34 6.99 6.90
N ALA A 104 6.11 6.04 6.36
CA ALA A 104 6.28 4.73 6.98
C ALA A 104 6.94 4.81 8.36
N TRP A 105 7.98 5.63 8.50
CA TRP A 105 8.69 5.81 9.78
C TRP A 105 7.81 6.49 10.86
N LYS A 106 6.88 7.36 10.45
CA LYS A 106 5.96 8.03 11.37
C LYS A 106 4.75 7.19 11.80
N ALA A 107 4.46 6.09 11.10
CA ALA A 107 3.32 5.25 11.44
C ALA A 107 3.52 4.55 12.81
N PRO A 108 2.63 4.73 13.80
CA PRO A 108 2.71 4.03 15.09
C PRO A 108 2.83 2.52 14.91
N GLU A 109 3.69 1.87 15.68
CA GLU A 109 3.90 0.42 15.62
C GLU A 109 2.81 -0.32 16.40
N ILE A 110 2.47 -1.53 15.95
CA ILE A 110 1.60 -2.45 16.69
C ILE A 110 2.48 -3.60 17.18
N ASP A 111 2.61 -3.73 18.50
CA ASP A 111 3.38 -4.79 19.11
C ASP A 111 2.82 -6.17 18.72
N LYS A 112 3.73 -7.12 18.47
CA LYS A 112 3.45 -8.57 18.33
C LYS A 112 2.67 -9.02 17.08
N VAL A 113 2.60 -8.21 16.02
CA VAL A 113 2.03 -8.66 14.73
C VAL A 113 3.15 -9.19 13.82
N PRO A 114 3.23 -10.51 13.54
CA PRO A 114 4.22 -11.04 12.60
C PRO A 114 3.88 -10.57 11.17
N LEU A 115 4.90 -10.16 10.42
CA LEU A 115 4.73 -9.90 8.98
C LEU A 115 4.41 -11.21 8.25
N ARG A 116 3.37 -11.17 7.42
CA ARG A 116 2.93 -12.29 6.59
C ARG A 116 2.68 -11.80 5.16
N GLY A 117 2.54 -12.75 4.23
CA GLY A 117 2.13 -12.45 2.85
C GLY A 117 3.02 -11.45 2.12
N GLY A 118 2.37 -10.53 1.42
CA GLY A 118 2.95 -9.44 0.65
C GLY A 118 3.77 -8.48 1.51
N SER A 119 3.30 -8.15 2.71
CA SER A 119 4.04 -7.31 3.66
C SER A 119 5.41 -7.87 4.04
N ALA A 120 5.54 -9.20 4.13
CA ALA A 120 6.84 -9.85 4.34
C ALA A 120 7.76 -9.74 3.10
N TRP A 121 7.20 -9.83 1.90
CA TRP A 121 7.94 -9.63 0.65
C TRP A 121 8.37 -8.19 0.42
N HIS A 122 7.51 -7.22 0.71
CA HIS A 122 7.85 -5.79 0.73
C HIS A 122 9.06 -5.52 1.63
N ARG A 123 9.06 -6.07 2.86
CA ARG A 123 10.21 -5.94 3.78
C ARG A 123 11.49 -6.61 3.24
N ARG A 124 11.39 -7.64 2.40
CA ARG A 124 12.58 -8.21 1.74
C ARG A 124 13.07 -7.31 0.61
N LEU A 125 12.16 -6.76 -0.18
CA LEU A 125 12.47 -5.89 -1.32
C LEU A 125 13.08 -4.55 -0.91
N ILE A 126 12.85 -4.08 0.32
CA ILE A 126 13.51 -2.86 0.83
C ILE A 126 15.03 -2.94 0.76
N TRP A 127 15.62 -4.12 0.93
CA TRP A 127 17.07 -4.34 0.81
C TRP A 127 17.61 -4.16 -0.60
N VAL A 128 16.72 -4.06 -1.59
CA VAL A 128 17.07 -3.77 -2.98
C VAL A 128 16.68 -2.33 -3.33
N HIS A 129 15.40 -1.96 -3.14
CA HIS A 129 14.94 -0.66 -3.59
C HIS A 129 15.48 0.50 -2.74
N LEU A 130 15.75 0.33 -1.44
CA LEU A 130 16.33 1.42 -0.64
C LEU A 130 17.78 1.74 -1.04
N PRO A 131 18.72 0.78 -1.08
CA PRO A 131 20.06 1.05 -1.61
C PRO A 131 20.02 1.54 -3.05
N GLY A 132 19.14 0.96 -3.88
CA GLY A 132 18.93 1.36 -5.26
C GLY A 132 18.53 2.83 -5.42
N MET A 133 17.59 3.32 -4.61
CA MET A 133 17.14 4.72 -4.61
C MET A 133 18.19 5.70 -4.10
N ILE A 134 19.23 5.22 -3.42
CA ILE A 134 20.39 6.03 -3.02
C ILE A 134 21.47 6.01 -4.11
N LEU A 135 21.85 4.83 -4.58
CA LEU A 135 22.96 4.66 -5.52
C LEU A 135 22.64 5.16 -6.92
N THR A 136 21.44 4.88 -7.42
CA THR A 136 21.03 5.26 -8.79
C THR A 136 21.21 6.75 -9.09
N PRO A 137 20.69 7.70 -8.28
CA PRO A 137 20.88 9.13 -8.54
C PRO A 137 22.34 9.58 -8.38
N ILE A 138 23.13 8.96 -7.50
CA ILE A 138 24.56 9.26 -7.38
C ILE A 138 25.29 8.87 -8.67
N LEU A 139 25.05 7.66 -9.18
CA LEU A 139 25.63 7.19 -10.44
C LEU A 139 25.18 8.06 -11.62
N GLY A 140 23.90 8.48 -11.63
CA GLY A 140 23.36 9.38 -12.65
C GLY A 140 24.04 10.76 -12.63
N TYR A 141 24.24 11.34 -11.45
CA TYR A 141 24.98 12.59 -11.31
C TYR A 141 26.44 12.47 -11.78
N MET A 142 27.10 11.37 -11.45
CA MET A 142 28.47 11.09 -11.93
C MET A 142 28.52 10.94 -13.45
N ALA A 143 27.54 10.25 -14.04
CA ALA A 143 27.43 10.08 -15.49
C ALA A 143 27.22 11.43 -16.19
N ALA A 144 26.26 12.23 -15.72
CA ALA A 144 25.98 13.57 -16.25
C ALA A 144 27.25 14.45 -16.24
N LYS A 145 27.97 14.48 -15.12
CA LYS A 145 29.21 15.26 -14.99
C LYS A 145 30.31 14.84 -15.98
N LYS A 146 30.40 13.55 -16.32
CA LYS A 146 31.35 13.06 -17.32
C LYS A 146 30.90 13.38 -18.74
N ILE A 147 29.61 13.21 -19.04
CA ILE A 147 29.01 13.55 -20.33
C ILE A 147 29.20 15.04 -20.64
N ASP A 148 28.92 15.93 -19.68
CA ASP A 148 29.12 17.39 -19.81
C ASP A 148 30.57 17.78 -20.15
N LYS A 149 31.53 16.93 -19.77
CA LYS A 149 32.97 17.12 -20.03
C LYS A 149 33.48 16.38 -21.27
N ASN A 150 32.60 15.70 -22.00
CA ASN A 150 32.98 14.78 -23.09
C ASN A 150 33.96 13.67 -22.63
N GLU A 151 33.84 13.22 -21.37
CA GLU A 151 34.62 12.12 -20.81
C GLU A 151 33.91 10.76 -21.02
N LYS A 152 34.69 9.67 -21.09
CA LYS A 152 34.14 8.31 -21.20
C LYS A 152 33.60 7.82 -19.85
N LEU A 153 32.50 7.06 -19.90
CA LEU A 153 31.92 6.37 -18.73
C LEU A 153 32.68 5.06 -18.43
N ASP A 154 33.86 5.15 -17.82
CA ASP A 154 34.73 4.01 -17.50
C ASP A 154 34.70 3.57 -16.02
N GLY A 155 34.05 4.34 -15.16
CA GLY A 155 33.92 4.11 -13.72
C GLY A 155 32.60 3.46 -13.30
N PRO A 156 32.18 3.61 -12.03
CA PRO A 156 30.92 3.04 -11.55
C PRO A 156 29.68 3.67 -12.18
N GLU A 157 29.78 4.90 -12.70
CA GLU A 157 28.67 5.61 -13.35
C GLU A 157 28.09 4.88 -14.56
N LYS A 158 28.87 4.00 -15.22
CA LYS A 158 28.38 3.15 -16.31
C LYS A 158 27.27 2.18 -15.88
N TYR A 159 27.20 1.88 -14.58
CA TYR A 159 26.16 1.02 -14.00
C TYR A 159 24.89 1.77 -13.63
N HIS A 160 24.79 3.08 -13.90
CA HIS A 160 23.58 3.87 -13.62
C HIS A 160 22.33 3.21 -14.20
N LYS A 161 22.38 2.81 -15.48
CA LYS A 161 21.25 2.17 -16.18
C LYS A 161 20.86 0.84 -15.53
N ASP A 162 21.84 0.00 -15.19
CA ASP A 162 21.60 -1.31 -14.57
C ASP A 162 21.00 -1.14 -13.17
N ALA A 163 21.58 -0.24 -12.36
CA ALA A 163 21.08 0.09 -11.03
C ALA A 163 19.66 0.66 -11.09
N ALA A 164 19.38 1.57 -12.05
CA ALA A 164 18.07 2.14 -12.25
C ALA A 164 17.03 1.06 -12.60
N GLY A 165 17.36 0.15 -13.52
CA GLY A 165 16.49 -0.96 -13.92
C GLY A 165 16.15 -1.89 -12.76
N ILE A 166 17.16 -2.34 -12.01
CA ILE A 166 16.98 -3.22 -10.84
C ILE A 166 16.14 -2.51 -9.77
N THR A 167 16.44 -1.24 -9.49
CA THR A 167 15.71 -0.44 -8.51
C THR A 167 14.25 -0.25 -8.91
N ALA A 168 13.98 0.08 -10.17
CA ALA A 168 12.63 0.27 -10.70
C ALA A 168 11.81 -1.03 -10.58
N VAL A 169 12.38 -2.17 -10.97
CA VAL A 169 11.71 -3.47 -10.84
C VAL A 169 11.43 -3.80 -9.37
N ALA A 170 12.41 -3.63 -8.48
CA ALA A 170 12.22 -3.89 -7.06
C ALA A 170 11.15 -2.98 -6.44
N LEU A 171 11.11 -1.70 -6.81
CA LEU A 171 10.14 -0.73 -6.32
C LEU A 171 8.72 -1.06 -6.81
N VAL A 172 8.54 -1.40 -8.09
CA VAL A 172 7.24 -1.80 -8.64
C VAL A 172 6.76 -3.12 -8.02
N LEU A 173 7.63 -4.13 -7.89
CA LEU A 173 7.28 -5.37 -7.21
C LEU A 173 6.90 -5.13 -5.75
N SER A 174 7.59 -4.21 -5.06
CA SER A 174 7.29 -3.82 -3.69
C SER A 174 5.88 -3.25 -3.56
N ALA A 175 5.48 -2.38 -4.50
CA ALA A 175 4.12 -1.83 -4.57
C ALA A 175 3.06 -2.90 -4.90
N LEU A 176 3.35 -3.82 -5.82
CA LEU A 176 2.43 -4.89 -6.19
C LEU A 176 2.21 -5.89 -5.05
N THR A 177 3.26 -6.26 -4.31
CA THR A 177 3.16 -7.28 -3.25
C THR A 177 2.19 -6.87 -2.14
N VAL A 178 2.11 -5.58 -1.80
CA VAL A 178 1.19 -5.07 -0.78
C VAL A 178 -0.21 -4.74 -1.31
N SER A 179 -0.42 -4.80 -2.63
CA SER A 179 -1.72 -4.51 -3.24
C SER A 179 -2.68 -5.71 -3.23
N PHE A 180 -2.18 -6.91 -2.93
CA PHE A 180 -2.93 -8.16 -2.96
C PHE A 180 -2.87 -8.95 -1.63
N ASP A 181 -2.60 -8.28 -0.51
CA ASP A 181 -2.72 -8.91 0.82
C ASP A 181 -4.23 -9.02 1.18
N PHE A 182 -4.76 -10.25 1.15
CA PHE A 182 -6.12 -10.60 1.62
C PHE A 182 -6.07 -11.24 3.01
#